data_AF-A0A4X2KWK4-F1
#
_entry.id   AF-A0A4X2KWK4-F1
#
_cell.length_a   1.000
_cell.length_b   1.000
_cell.length_c   1.000
_cell.angle_alpha   90.00
_cell.angle_beta   90.00
_cell.angle_gamma   90.00
#
_symmetry.space_group_name_H-M   'P 1'
#
loop_
_entity.id
_entity.type
_entity.pdbx_description
1 polymer ?
#
loop_
_entity_poly.entity_id
_entity_poly.type
_entity_poly.pdbx_seq_one_letter_code
_entity_poly.pdbx_strand_id
1 'polypeptide(L)'
;MMVSQTQPAPQPQPKKGLSLTREQMCAAQEMFKTANKVTRPEKALIPGFMAGSRENSCQEQDDIIHIKLSEHMEVLDKADCTGSTTMLADTVFEMNYATGQWTRLKKYKPITNVS
;
A
#
# COMPACT_ATOMS: atom_id res chain seq x y z
N MET A 1 7.12 61.23 -13.77
CA MET A 1 7.44 60.30 -12.66
C MET A 1 6.68 59.01 -12.92
N MET A 2 7.38 57.93 -13.27
CA MET A 2 6.77 56.63 -13.57
C MET A 2 7.02 55.69 -12.39
N VAL A 3 5.96 55.21 -11.76
CA VAL A 3 6.00 54.32 -10.61
C VAL A 3 6.16 52.87 -11.10
N SER A 4 7.31 52.28 -10.78
CA SER A 4 7.60 50.86 -11.02
C SER A 4 6.88 50.02 -9.96
N GLN A 5 5.84 49.29 -10.33
CA GLN A 5 5.23 48.27 -9.48
C GLN A 5 6.03 46.97 -9.64
N THR A 6 6.72 46.56 -8.57
CA THR A 6 7.34 45.25 -8.43
C THR A 6 6.27 44.22 -8.01
N GLN A 7 5.91 43.30 -8.92
CA GLN A 7 5.12 42.13 -8.58
C GLN A 7 5.96 41.14 -7.74
N PRO A 8 5.48 40.62 -6.61
CA PRO A 8 6.15 39.53 -5.89
C PRO A 8 6.04 38.24 -6.72
N ALA A 9 7.19 37.64 -7.03
CA ALA A 9 7.26 36.31 -7.63
C ALA A 9 6.58 35.27 -6.70
N PRO A 10 5.80 34.31 -7.22
CA PRO A 10 5.29 33.22 -6.42
C PRO A 10 6.47 32.42 -5.87
N GLN A 11 6.64 32.44 -4.55
CA GLN A 11 7.55 31.55 -3.86
C GLN A 11 7.19 30.11 -4.29
N PRO A 12 8.16 29.29 -4.72
CA PRO A 12 7.91 27.88 -4.92
C PRO A 12 7.50 27.31 -3.57
N GLN A 13 6.20 27.04 -3.41
CA GLN A 13 5.69 26.30 -2.26
C GLN A 13 6.57 25.07 -2.10
N PRO A 14 7.16 24.83 -0.92
CA PRO A 14 7.96 23.65 -0.70
C PRO A 14 7.03 22.46 -0.94
N LYS A 15 7.19 21.83 -2.11
CA LYS A 15 6.71 20.49 -2.37
C LYS A 15 7.31 19.68 -1.24
N LYS A 16 6.53 19.41 -0.19
CA LYS A 16 6.96 18.60 0.95
C LYS A 16 7.42 17.30 0.31
N GLY A 17 8.74 17.15 0.16
CA GLY A 17 9.32 16.01 -0.52
C GLY A 17 8.88 14.81 0.27
N LEU A 18 7.99 14.02 -0.33
CA LEU A 18 7.48 12.78 0.25
C LEU A 18 8.68 11.87 0.47
N SER A 19 9.21 11.91 1.68
CA SER A 19 10.42 11.21 2.07
C SER A 19 9.99 10.09 2.99
N LEU A 20 10.15 8.84 2.54
CA LEU A 20 9.93 7.72 3.44
C LEU A 20 10.96 7.77 4.57
N THR A 21 10.50 7.55 5.80
CA THR A 21 11.42 7.26 6.90
C THR A 21 12.07 5.90 6.68
N ARG A 22 13.23 5.67 7.31
CA ARG A 22 13.93 4.39 7.23
C ARG A 22 13.03 3.21 7.63
N GLU A 23 12.17 3.39 8.63
CA GLU A 23 11.17 2.41 9.05
C GLU A 23 10.15 2.10 7.96
N GLN A 24 9.59 3.13 7.31
CA GLN A 24 8.64 2.91 6.22
C GLN A 24 9.29 2.25 5.00
N MET A 25 10.53 2.63 4.65
CA MET A 25 11.29 1.96 3.60
C MET A 25 11.51 0.48 3.92
N CYS A 26 11.90 0.18 5.16
CA CYS A 26 12.08 -1.20 5.62
C CYS A 26 10.76 -1.98 5.56
N ALA A 27 9.67 -1.40 6.08
CA ALA A 27 8.35 -2.00 6.06
C ALA A 27 7.85 -2.28 4.63
N ALA A 28 7.99 -1.31 3.72
CA ALA A 28 7.65 -1.48 2.31
C ALA A 28 8.49 -2.57 1.64
N GLN A 29 9.79 -2.61 1.92
CA GLN A 29 10.69 -3.62 1.36
C GLN A 29 10.33 -5.03 1.86
N GLU A 30 10.08 -5.20 3.16
CA GLU A 30 9.62 -6.47 3.74
C GLU A 30 8.27 -6.91 3.15
N MET A 31 7.34 -5.96 2.96
CA MET A 31 6.09 -6.24 2.25
C MET A 31 6.36 -6.71 0.82
N PHE A 32 7.25 -6.03 0.09
CA PHE A 32 7.57 -6.39 -1.28
C PHE A 32 8.32 -7.72 -1.44
N LYS A 33 9.06 -8.18 -0.43
CA LYS A 33 9.73 -9.50 -0.45
C LYS A 33 8.73 -10.65 -0.59
N THR A 34 7.60 -10.55 0.11
CA THR A 34 6.54 -11.55 0.04
C THR A 34 5.53 -11.23 -1.06
N ALA A 35 5.53 -10.00 -1.58
CA ALA A 35 4.57 -9.53 -2.55
C ALA A 35 4.76 -10.12 -3.95
N ASN A 36 3.93 -11.09 -4.32
CA ASN A 36 3.93 -11.71 -5.64
C ASN A 36 2.83 -11.18 -6.58
N LYS A 37 1.86 -10.39 -6.07
CA LYS A 37 0.76 -9.81 -6.87
C LYS A 37 0.86 -8.31 -7.11
N VAL A 38 1.78 -7.60 -6.45
CA VAL A 38 1.92 -6.15 -6.59
C VAL A 38 2.53 -5.80 -7.96
N THR A 39 1.80 -4.99 -8.72
CA THR A 39 2.19 -4.47 -10.03
C THR A 39 3.15 -3.27 -9.92
N ARG A 40 3.78 -2.89 -11.04
CA ARG A 40 4.66 -1.72 -11.12
C ARG A 40 4.03 -0.42 -10.60
N PRO A 41 2.81 -0.02 -11.00
CA PRO A 41 2.18 1.19 -10.45
C PRO A 41 1.93 1.07 -8.94
N GLU A 42 1.49 -0.09 -8.45
CA GLU A 42 1.24 -0.31 -7.03
C GLU A 42 2.51 -0.27 -6.17
N LYS A 43 3.65 -0.74 -6.71
CA LYS A 43 4.97 -0.65 -6.03
C LYS A 43 5.45 0.78 -5.84
N ALA A 44 5.03 1.72 -6.68
CA ALA A 44 5.29 3.14 -6.49
C ALA A 44 4.26 3.77 -5.53
N LEU A 45 3.04 3.25 -5.54
CA LEU A 45 1.91 3.82 -4.82
C LEU A 45 1.94 3.50 -3.32
N ILE A 46 2.27 2.27 -2.93
CA ILE A 46 2.44 1.87 -1.51
C ILE A 46 3.45 2.77 -0.76
N PRO A 47 4.71 2.90 -1.21
CA PRO A 47 5.68 3.76 -0.53
C PRO A 47 5.31 5.24 -0.66
N GLY A 48 4.71 5.66 -1.78
CA GLY A 48 4.14 7.00 -1.92
C GLY A 48 3.13 7.29 -0.80
N PHE A 49 2.17 6.40 -0.58
CA PHE A 49 1.16 6.54 0.46
C PHE A 49 1.78 6.58 1.86
N MET A 50 2.72 5.68 2.16
CA MET A 50 3.44 5.67 3.44
C MET A 50 4.17 7.00 3.70
N ALA A 51 4.79 7.57 2.66
CA ALA A 51 5.48 8.86 2.74
C ALA A 51 4.53 10.05 2.96
N GLY A 52 3.21 9.83 2.94
CA GLY A 52 2.17 10.84 3.06
C GLY A 52 1.61 11.30 1.71
N SER A 53 1.87 10.57 0.63
CA SER A 53 1.27 10.87 -0.68
C SER A 53 -0.19 10.51 -0.64
N ARG A 54 -1.02 11.55 -0.47
CA ARG A 54 -2.47 11.45 -0.61
C ARG A 54 -2.91 11.83 -2.02
N GLU A 55 -1.98 11.88 -2.97
CA GLU A 55 -2.28 12.17 -4.37
C GLU A 55 -2.95 10.95 -5.00
N ASN A 56 -4.25 10.78 -4.72
CA ASN A 56 -5.09 9.85 -5.44
C ASN A 56 -5.45 10.50 -6.78
N SER A 57 -4.65 10.25 -7.81
CA SER A 57 -4.95 10.70 -9.18
C SER A 57 -6.21 10.04 -9.74
N CYS A 58 -6.74 8.99 -9.07
CA CYS A 58 -8.02 8.38 -9.37
C CYS A 58 -9.14 9.07 -8.60
N GLN A 59 -9.61 10.19 -9.14
CA GLN A 59 -10.84 10.89 -8.72
C GLN A 59 -12.13 10.05 -8.85
N GLU A 60 -12.04 8.82 -9.39
CA GLU A 60 -13.17 7.89 -9.59
C GLU A 60 -13.11 6.60 -8.75
N GLN A 61 -12.01 6.33 -8.04
CA GLN A 61 -11.92 5.14 -7.16
C GLN A 61 -12.21 5.54 -5.72
N ASP A 62 -12.88 4.64 -5.00
CA ASP A 62 -13.20 4.73 -3.58
C ASP A 62 -12.07 5.36 -2.75
N ASP A 63 -12.45 6.05 -1.68
CA ASP A 63 -11.52 6.63 -0.72
C ASP A 63 -10.54 5.60 -0.13
N ILE A 64 -10.89 4.31 -0.19
CA ILE A 64 -10.09 3.18 0.24
C ILE A 64 -9.64 2.36 -0.97
N ILE A 65 -8.33 2.23 -1.13
CA ILE A 65 -7.74 1.38 -2.18
C ILE A 65 -7.18 0.11 -1.55
N HIS A 66 -7.45 -1.03 -2.21
CA HIS A 66 -6.95 -2.34 -1.82
C HIS A 66 -5.91 -2.84 -2.84
N ILE A 67 -4.64 -2.94 -2.43
CA ILE A 67 -3.59 -3.56 -3.22
C ILE A 67 -3.36 -4.98 -2.74
N LYS A 68 -3.45 -5.97 -3.63
CA LYS A 68 -3.07 -7.33 -3.29
C LYS A 68 -1.55 -7.44 -3.23
N LEU A 69 -1.00 -7.66 -2.03
CA LEU A 69 0.43 -7.85 -1.85
C LEU A 69 0.87 -9.22 -2.38
N SER A 70 0.31 -10.28 -1.80
CA SER A 70 0.72 -11.65 -2.08
C SER A 70 -0.43 -12.61 -2.00
N GLU A 71 -0.36 -13.66 -2.79
CA GLU A 71 -1.30 -14.77 -2.76
C GLU A 71 -0.51 -16.06 -2.95
N HIS A 72 -0.54 -16.95 -1.95
CA HIS A 72 0.14 -18.23 -2.00
C HIS A 72 -0.55 -19.26 -1.11
N MET A 73 -0.28 -20.54 -1.36
CA MET A 73 -0.78 -21.65 -0.56
C MET A 73 0.17 -21.87 0.62
N GLU A 74 -0.37 -21.83 1.85
CA GLU A 74 0.35 -22.07 3.10
C GLU A 74 -0.23 -23.33 3.74
N VAL A 75 0.62 -24.29 4.08
CA VAL A 75 0.20 -25.52 4.78
C VAL A 75 0.21 -25.19 6.28
N LEU A 76 -0.97 -25.11 6.89
CA LEU A 76 -1.11 -24.94 8.33
C LEU A 76 -1.34 -26.28 9.00
N ASP A 77 -0.64 -26.53 10.10
CA ASP A 77 -0.95 -27.67 10.96
C ASP A 77 -2.32 -27.47 11.62
N LYS A 78 -3.18 -28.48 11.50
CA LYS A 78 -4.46 -28.47 12.19
C LYS A 78 -4.20 -28.70 13.68
N ALA A 79 -4.93 -27.98 14.53
CA ALA A 79 -4.82 -28.10 15.99
C ALA A 79 -5.17 -29.52 16.49
N ASP A 80 -5.96 -30.27 15.72
CA ASP A 80 -6.45 -31.61 16.07
C ASP A 80 -5.43 -32.74 15.88
N CYS A 81 -4.14 -32.43 15.64
CA CYS A 81 -3.07 -33.40 15.33
C CYS A 81 -3.39 -34.38 14.17
N THR A 82 -4.45 -34.12 13.40
CA THR A 82 -5.02 -35.02 12.38
C THR A 82 -4.41 -34.78 11.00
N GLY A 83 -3.45 -33.86 10.89
CA GLY A 83 -2.71 -33.54 9.67
C GLY A 83 -2.63 -32.04 9.40
N SER A 84 -2.03 -31.69 8.27
CA SER A 84 -1.90 -30.30 7.85
C SER A 84 -2.96 -29.94 6.79
N THR A 85 -3.45 -28.72 6.80
CA THR A 85 -4.44 -28.19 5.87
C THR A 85 -3.82 -27.10 5.02
N THR A 86 -3.91 -27.22 3.70
CA THR A 86 -3.46 -26.16 2.81
C THR A 86 -4.52 -25.06 2.78
N MET A 87 -4.12 -23.83 3.11
CA MET A 87 -4.95 -22.63 3.05
C MET A 87 -4.33 -21.61 2.09
N LEU A 88 -5.14 -20.84 1.39
CA LEU A 88 -4.66 -19.73 0.58
C LEU A 88 -4.43 -18.52 1.49
N ALA A 89 -3.17 -18.13 1.67
CA ALA A 89 -2.75 -16.93 2.34
C ALA A 89 -2.77 -15.74 1.37
N ASP A 90 -3.79 -14.89 1.50
CA ASP A 90 -4.01 -13.67 0.72
C ASP A 90 -3.64 -12.46 1.58
N THR A 91 -2.59 -11.75 1.22
CA THR A 91 -2.19 -10.51 1.91
C THR A 91 -2.61 -9.31 1.08
N VAL A 92 -3.39 -8.42 1.67
CA VAL A 92 -3.90 -7.20 1.04
C VAL A 92 -3.44 -5.98 1.86
N PHE A 93 -2.99 -4.96 1.17
CA PHE A 93 -2.67 -3.64 1.71
C PHE A 93 -3.84 -2.72 1.42
N GLU A 94 -4.53 -2.33 2.47
CA GLU A 94 -5.60 -1.35 2.43
C GLU A 94 -5.02 0.01 2.78
N MET A 95 -5.30 1.02 1.96
CA MET A 95 -4.89 2.38 2.21
C MET A 95 -6.08 3.31 2.04
N ASN A 96 -6.39 4.03 3.10
CA ASN A 96 -7.52 4.91 3.22
C ASN A 96 -7.05 6.34 3.02
N TYR A 97 -7.42 6.95 1.90
CA TYR A 97 -7.00 8.28 1.49
C TYR A 97 -7.69 9.40 2.28
N ALA A 98 -8.90 9.19 2.85
CA ALA A 98 -9.56 10.17 3.72
C ALA A 98 -8.80 10.37 5.02
N THR A 99 -8.41 9.27 5.67
CA THR A 99 -7.75 9.30 6.98
C THR A 99 -6.23 9.30 6.86
N GLY A 100 -5.69 8.85 5.72
CA GLY A 100 -4.27 8.60 5.52
C GLY A 100 -3.74 7.37 6.28
N GLN A 101 -4.63 6.50 6.74
CA GLN A 101 -4.26 5.27 7.43
C GLN A 101 -4.08 4.13 6.43
N TRP A 102 -3.15 3.24 6.73
CA TRP A 102 -2.96 2.01 5.99
C TRP A 102 -3.01 0.81 6.92
N THR A 103 -3.55 -0.29 6.41
CA THR A 103 -3.73 -1.54 7.14
C THR A 103 -3.24 -2.69 6.27
N ARG A 104 -2.52 -3.63 6.87
CA ARG A 104 -2.13 -4.88 6.24
C ARG A 104 -3.04 -6.01 6.71
N LEU A 105 -3.89 -6.52 5.82
CA LEU A 105 -4.79 -7.63 6.10
C LEU A 105 -4.22 -8.92 5.52
N LYS A 106 -3.95 -9.93 6.37
CA LYS A 106 -3.66 -11.30 5.92
C LYS A 106 -4.94 -12.12 6.11
N LYS A 107 -5.51 -12.61 5.02
CA LYS A 107 -6.72 -13.44 4.99
C LYS A 107 -6.32 -14.86 4.62
N TYR A 108 -6.78 -15.82 5.40
CA TYR A 108 -6.64 -17.24 5.09
C TYR A 108 -7.96 -17.75 4.52
N LYS A 109 -7.93 -18.26 3.30
CA LYS A 109 -9.10 -18.87 2.66
C LYS A 109 -8.88 -20.38 2.56
N PRO A 110 -9.88 -21.21 2.94
CA PRO A 110 -9.78 -22.63 2.71
C PRO A 110 -9.70 -22.88 1.20
N ILE A 111 -8.72 -23.68 0.78
CA ILE A 111 -8.64 -24.15 -0.59
C ILE A 111 -9.59 -25.33 -0.64
N THR A 112 -10.89 -25.06 -0.78
CA THR A 112 -11.84 -26.12 -1.09
C THR A 112 -11.48 -26.62 -2.47
N ASN A 113 -10.67 -27.68 -2.53
CA ASN A 113 -10.69 -28.59 -3.66
C ASN A 113 -12.13 -29.13 -3.72
N VAL A 114 -13.00 -28.40 -4.41
CA VAL A 114 -14.24 -28.99 -4.90
C VAL A 114 -13.80 -30.15 -5.79
N SER A 115 -14.18 -31.35 -5.34
CA SER A 115 -13.85 -32.64 -5.93
C SER A 115 -14.27 -32.74 -7.38
#